data_AF-A0A943Y773-F1
#
_entry.id   AF-A0A943Y773-F1
#
_cell.length_a   1.000
_cell.length_b   1.000
_cell.length_c   1.000
_cell.angle_alpha   90.00
_cell.angle_beta   90.00
_cell.angle_gamma   90.00
#
_symmetry.space_group_name_H-M   'P 1'
#
loop_
_entity.id
_entity.type
_entity.pdbx_description
1 polymer ?
#
loop_
_entity_poly.entity_id
_entity_poly.type
_entity_poly.pdbx_seq_one_letter_code
_entity_poly.pdbx_strand_id
1 'polypeptide(L)'
;MKRNWEEKITHTLDQIEPSQQQTHQMWTAILQSKTKKEPKKFPVFRFTAVGMCILVLSVGTGIGVNAATDGALFSSLRSFVSQPEQQKKVASEGLKKSSFTEVYAPPLVGCSDAYVIFANERGLMIYGRNQEKLLAALDLQALDCNYFNADTVMTHIMMEDDMLYMYNEYKDETKTSQVYRYDLTNAGQENALSMVDDATEIETIQKKWKKFAANRKDTFDSIPLAQGEWNGSEKLKYSEESLVWTDQNGDKQLSCMLTLADGTYQLYTCSLKDRTDGKTETLALHQTEDTRETQKLPAFAYTGNDKIMKTLCDYMCSQDYGYSGEVYIPAPVVYKTVEEDDSVVVFANLWSFTYNPNGNTLDCEGGGEQPSRLKLKPDKKGGYTVQEHLEAGDGAEYQKDIEAFCNGYPVSVSKFTEEGKNYEKIRKELVKMYVDDHGLDFKYYKDYGWDPVSL
;
A
#
# COMPACT_ATOMS: atom_id res chain seq x y z
N MET A 1 10.60 25.13 33.33
CA MET A 1 9.46 24.26 32.94
C MET A 1 9.56 23.69 31.51
N LYS A 2 10.70 23.83 30.79
CA LYS A 2 10.87 23.30 29.41
C LYS A 2 11.51 21.89 29.32
N ARG A 3 12.00 21.31 30.42
CA ARG A 3 12.74 20.02 30.43
C ARG A 3 11.87 18.75 30.55
N ASN A 4 10.58 18.86 30.87
CA ASN A 4 9.68 17.71 31.14
C ASN A 4 8.87 17.28 29.89
N TRP A 5 8.94 18.03 28.79
CA TRP A 5 8.19 17.73 27.56
C TRP A 5 9.00 16.86 26.58
N GLU A 6 10.31 17.12 26.46
CA GLU A 6 11.22 16.31 25.64
C GLU A 6 11.39 14.88 26.21
N GLU A 7 11.56 14.73 27.53
CA GLU A 7 11.65 13.40 28.18
C GLU A 7 10.35 12.57 28.03
N LYS A 8 9.18 13.23 27.96
CA LYS A 8 7.91 12.54 27.72
C LYS A 8 7.75 12.10 26.26
N ILE A 9 8.30 12.84 25.30
CA ILE A 9 8.27 12.44 23.89
C ILE A 9 9.21 11.27 23.65
N THR A 10 10.43 11.29 24.20
CA THR A 10 11.36 10.16 24.09
C THR A 10 10.77 8.89 24.73
N HIS A 11 10.15 9.00 25.91
CA HIS A 11 9.53 7.87 26.58
C HIS A 11 8.23 7.38 25.91
N THR A 12 7.58 8.20 25.06
CA THR A 12 6.39 7.78 24.29
C THR A 12 6.77 7.18 22.93
N LEU A 13 7.89 7.61 22.33
CA LEU A 13 8.47 6.99 21.14
C LEU A 13 9.05 5.60 21.43
N ASP A 14 9.62 5.39 22.63
CA ASP A 14 10.05 4.06 23.12
C ASP A 14 8.88 3.07 23.34
N GLN A 15 7.63 3.52 23.25
CA GLN A 15 6.42 2.66 23.35
C GLN A 15 5.81 2.30 21.99
N ILE A 16 6.44 2.70 20.88
CA ILE A 16 6.03 2.31 19.52
C ILE A 16 6.62 0.94 19.15
N GLU A 17 7.63 0.46 19.89
CA GLU A 17 8.08 -0.93 19.86
C GLU A 17 7.41 -1.76 20.97
N PRO A 18 6.94 -2.98 20.70
CA PRO A 18 6.48 -3.88 21.75
C PRO A 18 7.61 -4.07 22.78
N SER A 19 7.31 -3.85 24.06
CA SER A 19 8.31 -4.07 25.12
C SER A 19 8.88 -5.49 25.03
N GLN A 20 10.16 -5.70 25.39
CA GLN A 20 10.77 -7.03 25.38
C GLN A 20 9.93 -8.09 26.11
N GLN A 21 9.16 -7.68 27.12
CA GLN A 21 8.24 -8.54 27.85
C GLN A 21 6.99 -8.93 27.03
N GLN A 22 6.40 -8.02 26.28
CA GLN A 22 5.28 -8.31 25.36
C GLN A 22 5.73 -9.19 24.20
N THR A 23 6.92 -8.91 23.65
CA THR A 23 7.58 -9.73 22.63
C THR A 23 7.81 -11.15 23.16
N HIS A 24 8.39 -11.30 24.36
CA HIS A 24 8.61 -12.60 24.99
C HIS A 24 7.30 -13.36 25.29
N GLN A 25 6.24 -12.68 25.71
CA GLN A 25 4.93 -13.28 25.96
C GLN A 25 4.25 -13.77 24.67
N MET A 26 4.30 -12.96 23.60
CA MET A 26 3.83 -13.38 22.27
C MET A 26 4.61 -14.59 21.75
N TRP A 27 5.94 -14.58 21.87
CA TRP A 27 6.79 -15.70 21.42
C TRP A 27 6.56 -16.97 22.23
N THR A 28 6.35 -16.85 23.55
CA THR A 28 6.01 -17.99 24.41
C THR A 28 4.67 -18.61 23.99
N ALA A 29 3.67 -17.81 23.62
CA ALA A 29 2.40 -18.31 23.12
C ALA A 29 2.53 -19.05 21.77
N ILE A 30 3.36 -18.53 20.86
CA ILE A 30 3.65 -19.15 19.55
C ILE A 30 4.40 -20.49 19.73
N LEU A 31 5.42 -20.54 20.59
CA LEU A 31 6.16 -21.76 20.88
C LEU A 31 5.32 -22.82 21.62
N GLN A 32 4.42 -22.40 22.52
CA GLN A 32 3.48 -23.30 23.20
C GLN A 32 2.41 -23.88 22.26
N SER A 33 2.05 -23.17 21.19
CA SER A 33 1.11 -23.67 20.17
C SER A 33 1.71 -24.82 19.34
N LYS A 34 3.04 -24.85 19.17
CA LYS A 34 3.76 -25.93 18.46
C LYS A 34 3.93 -27.20 19.30
N THR A 35 3.79 -27.14 20.63
CA THR A 35 4.18 -28.24 21.53
C THR A 35 3.00 -29.05 22.10
N LYS A 36 1.74 -28.64 21.95
CA LYS A 36 0.59 -29.39 22.47
C LYS A 36 -0.08 -30.28 21.41
N LYS A 37 0.27 -31.57 21.42
CA LYS A 37 -0.52 -32.68 20.85
C LYS A 37 -1.55 -33.18 21.87
N GLU A 38 -2.61 -32.43 22.19
CA GLU A 38 -3.80 -33.03 22.81
C GLU A 38 -5.09 -32.30 22.41
N PRO A 39 -6.19 -33.03 22.15
CA PRO A 39 -7.42 -32.47 21.63
C PRO A 39 -8.27 -31.92 22.78
N LYS A 40 -8.23 -30.62 23.04
CA LYS A 40 -9.30 -29.96 23.80
C LYS A 40 -10.36 -29.44 22.82
N LYS A 41 -11.60 -29.89 23.04
CA LYS A 41 -12.79 -29.47 22.31
C LYS A 41 -13.03 -27.97 22.51
N PHE A 42 -12.53 -27.16 21.60
CA PHE A 42 -12.93 -25.77 21.36
C PHE A 42 -13.32 -25.64 19.88
N PRO A 43 -14.32 -24.81 19.54
CA PRO A 43 -14.88 -24.78 18.20
C PRO A 43 -13.83 -24.34 17.19
N VAL A 44 -13.74 -25.14 16.13
CA VAL A 44 -12.98 -25.01 14.88
C VAL A 44 -12.38 -23.62 14.59
N PHE A 45 -11.18 -23.36 15.13
CA PHE A 45 -10.20 -22.44 14.52
C PHE A 45 -9.00 -23.29 14.10
N ARG A 46 -9.06 -23.84 12.89
CA ARG A 46 -8.01 -24.68 12.31
C ARG A 46 -7.09 -23.80 11.43
N PHE A 47 -5.83 -23.67 11.87
CA PHE A 47 -4.63 -23.43 11.04
C PHE A 47 -4.35 -22.07 10.36
N THR A 48 -4.97 -20.96 10.77
CA THR A 48 -4.64 -19.61 10.23
C THR A 48 -3.78 -18.72 11.15
N ALA A 49 -3.50 -19.13 12.39
CA ALA A 49 -2.91 -18.23 13.39
C ALA A 49 -1.41 -17.95 13.25
N VAL A 50 -0.63 -18.80 12.57
CA VAL A 50 0.84 -18.61 12.50
C VAL A 50 1.23 -17.55 11.46
N GLY A 51 0.44 -17.37 10.40
CA GLY A 51 0.72 -16.35 9.38
C GLY A 51 0.32 -14.92 9.77
N MET A 52 -0.73 -14.77 10.58
CA MET A 52 -1.17 -13.43 11.04
C MET A 52 -0.21 -12.78 12.04
N CYS A 53 0.45 -13.55 12.91
CA CYS A 53 1.29 -12.97 13.97
C CYS A 53 2.65 -12.45 13.48
N ILE A 54 3.09 -12.83 12.29
CA ILE A 54 4.43 -12.51 11.78
C ILE A 54 4.49 -11.14 11.08
N LEU A 55 3.38 -10.69 10.49
CA LEU A 55 3.29 -9.46 9.70
C LEU A 55 3.21 -8.17 10.52
N VAL A 56 3.17 -8.26 11.86
CA VAL A 56 3.05 -7.11 12.78
C VAL A 56 4.40 -6.45 13.09
N LEU A 57 5.54 -7.07 12.74
CA LEU A 57 6.87 -6.69 13.27
C LEU A 57 7.87 -6.14 12.25
N SER A 58 7.52 -5.99 10.98
CA SER A 58 8.49 -5.72 9.90
C SER A 58 8.59 -4.25 9.45
N VAL A 59 8.17 -3.26 10.24
CA VAL A 59 8.51 -1.86 9.91
C VAL A 59 9.85 -1.49 10.57
N GLY A 60 10.92 -1.51 9.78
CA GLY A 60 12.12 -0.69 10.05
C GLY A 60 13.30 -1.30 10.80
N THR A 61 13.36 -2.60 11.08
CA THR A 61 14.50 -3.23 11.78
C THR A 61 14.93 -4.58 11.15
N GLY A 62 15.20 -4.58 9.84
CA GLY A 62 15.36 -5.80 9.02
C GLY A 62 16.41 -6.82 9.47
N ILE A 63 17.48 -6.41 10.16
CA ILE A 63 18.54 -7.36 10.61
C ILE A 63 18.33 -7.81 12.07
N GLY A 64 17.81 -6.93 12.93
CA GLY A 64 17.68 -7.19 14.37
C GLY A 64 16.59 -8.20 14.71
N VAL A 65 15.47 -8.20 13.97
CA VAL A 65 14.30 -9.04 14.28
C VAL A 65 14.53 -10.51 13.90
N ASN A 66 15.17 -10.80 12.76
CA ASN A 66 15.43 -12.20 12.40
C ASN A 66 16.47 -12.84 13.33
N ALA A 67 17.50 -12.10 13.74
CA ALA A 67 18.44 -12.54 14.76
C ALA A 67 17.75 -12.75 16.12
N ALA A 68 16.85 -11.85 16.53
CA ALA A 68 16.09 -11.98 17.76
C ALA A 68 15.09 -13.16 17.78
N THR A 69 14.78 -13.74 16.61
CA THR A 69 13.85 -14.87 16.48
C THR A 69 14.55 -16.20 16.18
N ASP A 70 15.88 -16.26 16.29
CA ASP A 70 16.70 -17.43 15.92
C ASP A 70 16.33 -17.97 14.51
N GLY A 71 16.00 -17.08 13.57
CA GLY A 71 15.63 -17.43 12.19
C GLY A 71 14.20 -17.95 11.98
N ALA A 72 13.35 -18.01 13.03
CA ALA A 72 11.98 -18.50 12.92
C ALA A 72 11.09 -17.62 12.03
N LEU A 73 11.36 -16.31 12.01
CA LEU A 73 10.71 -15.35 11.13
C LEU A 73 10.98 -15.72 9.66
N PHE A 74 12.24 -15.80 9.28
CA PHE A 74 12.62 -16.12 7.91
C PHE A 74 12.17 -17.52 7.47
N SER A 75 12.24 -18.53 8.35
CA SER A 75 11.73 -19.87 8.03
C SER A 75 10.23 -19.85 7.67
N SER A 76 9.47 -18.96 8.28
CA SER A 76 8.04 -18.83 8.00
C SER A 76 7.80 -18.09 6.67
N LEU A 77 8.54 -17.01 6.41
CA LEU A 77 8.54 -16.31 5.11
C LEU A 77 8.88 -17.26 3.96
N ARG A 78 9.93 -18.06 4.15
CA ARG A 78 10.38 -19.06 3.19
C ARG A 78 9.30 -20.12 2.93
N SER A 79 8.61 -20.59 3.98
CA SER A 79 7.50 -21.53 3.83
C SER A 79 6.37 -20.96 2.96
N PHE A 80 6.03 -19.67 3.12
CA PHE A 80 4.98 -19.02 2.31
C PHE A 80 5.27 -19.02 0.82
N VAL A 81 6.55 -18.93 0.43
CA VAL A 81 6.96 -19.01 -0.97
C VAL A 81 6.45 -20.27 -1.65
N SER A 82 6.37 -21.39 -0.91
CA SER A 82 5.91 -22.67 -1.46
C SER A 82 4.41 -22.92 -1.36
N GLN A 83 3.64 -22.01 -0.74
CA GLN A 83 2.22 -22.23 -0.47
C GLN A 83 1.36 -21.80 -1.67
N PRO A 84 0.67 -22.74 -2.36
CA PRO A 84 -0.08 -22.40 -3.57
C PRO A 84 -1.22 -21.41 -3.31
N GLU A 85 -1.91 -21.51 -2.18
CA GLU A 85 -3.00 -20.59 -1.83
C GLU A 85 -2.49 -19.18 -1.53
N GLN A 86 -1.30 -19.05 -0.93
CA GLN A 86 -0.69 -17.73 -0.72
C GLN A 86 -0.24 -17.13 -2.06
N GLN A 87 0.45 -17.89 -2.90
CA GLN A 87 0.84 -17.41 -4.23
C GLN A 87 -0.37 -17.00 -5.08
N LYS A 88 -1.45 -17.79 -5.07
CA LYS A 88 -2.72 -17.44 -5.72
C LYS A 88 -3.29 -16.13 -5.21
N LYS A 89 -3.32 -15.94 -3.88
CA LYS A 89 -3.81 -14.72 -3.24
C LYS A 89 -2.96 -13.50 -3.64
N VAL A 90 -1.65 -13.62 -3.57
CA VAL A 90 -0.71 -12.55 -3.97
C VAL A 90 -0.90 -12.20 -5.45
N ALA A 91 -0.98 -13.22 -6.32
CA ALA A 91 -1.20 -13.02 -7.75
C ALA A 91 -2.56 -12.37 -8.02
N SER A 92 -3.64 -12.85 -7.40
CA SER A 92 -4.98 -12.31 -7.63
C SER A 92 -5.10 -10.87 -7.15
N GLU A 93 -4.52 -10.54 -5.99
CA GLU A 93 -4.50 -9.17 -5.43
C GLU A 93 -3.60 -8.25 -6.24
N GLY A 94 -2.42 -8.72 -6.65
CA GLY A 94 -1.44 -7.90 -7.37
C GLY A 94 -1.71 -7.78 -8.87
N LEU A 95 -2.58 -8.61 -9.44
CA LEU A 95 -3.02 -8.51 -10.84
C LEU A 95 -4.42 -7.90 -10.97
N LYS A 96 -5.00 -7.40 -9.86
CA LYS A 96 -6.26 -6.66 -9.93
C LYS A 96 -6.12 -5.51 -10.92
N LYS A 97 -7.23 -5.21 -11.60
CA LYS A 97 -7.29 -4.11 -12.56
C LYS A 97 -6.77 -2.83 -11.89
N SER A 98 -5.74 -2.25 -12.51
CA SER A 98 -5.06 -1.06 -12.05
C SER A 98 -6.06 0.04 -11.69
N SER A 99 -5.87 0.68 -10.54
CA SER A 99 -6.75 1.74 -10.07
C SER A 99 -6.60 3.03 -10.88
N PHE A 100 -7.45 4.03 -10.67
CA PHE A 100 -7.31 5.32 -11.36
C PHE A 100 -6.06 6.09 -10.92
N THR A 101 -5.49 5.79 -9.75
CA THR A 101 -4.31 6.46 -9.19
C THR A 101 -2.98 5.88 -9.66
N GLU A 102 -2.96 4.64 -10.14
CA GLU A 102 -1.75 4.07 -10.75
C GLU A 102 -1.47 4.72 -12.11
N VAL A 103 -0.51 5.63 -12.17
CA VAL A 103 -0.13 6.34 -13.41
C VAL A 103 0.54 5.41 -14.42
N TYR A 104 1.31 4.43 -13.93
CA TYR A 104 2.13 3.52 -14.74
C TYR A 104 1.70 2.06 -14.54
N ALA A 105 2.04 1.21 -15.52
CA ALA A 105 1.98 -0.23 -15.34
C ALA A 105 3.13 -0.68 -14.41
N PRO A 106 3.02 -1.88 -13.78
CA PRO A 106 4.07 -2.39 -12.90
C PRO A 106 5.46 -2.39 -13.56
N PRO A 107 6.52 -1.96 -12.83
CA PRO A 107 7.88 -1.97 -13.35
C PRO A 107 8.35 -3.38 -13.70
N LEU A 108 9.09 -3.48 -14.82
CA LEU A 108 9.90 -4.66 -15.12
C LEU A 108 11.13 -4.68 -14.22
N VAL A 109 11.32 -5.80 -13.53
CA VAL A 109 12.48 -6.02 -12.65
C VAL A 109 13.41 -7.13 -13.16
N GLY A 110 12.98 -7.87 -14.18
CA GLY A 110 13.77 -8.85 -14.91
C GLY A 110 13.13 -9.25 -16.24
N CYS A 111 13.95 -9.49 -17.26
CA CYS A 111 13.52 -10.00 -18.56
C CYS A 111 14.64 -10.81 -19.21
N SER A 112 14.32 -11.99 -19.73
CA SER A 112 15.20 -12.88 -20.50
C SER A 112 14.38 -13.76 -21.43
N ASP A 113 15.00 -14.53 -22.32
CA ASP A 113 14.28 -15.51 -23.15
C ASP A 113 13.44 -16.51 -22.34
N ALA A 114 13.79 -16.75 -21.06
CA ALA A 114 13.08 -17.68 -20.19
C ALA A 114 12.01 -17.00 -19.31
N TYR A 115 12.20 -15.74 -18.90
CA TYR A 115 11.39 -15.11 -17.86
C TYR A 115 10.96 -13.69 -18.21
N VAL A 116 9.75 -13.33 -17.77
CA VAL A 116 9.28 -11.95 -17.63
C VAL A 116 8.93 -11.73 -16.16
N ILE A 117 9.53 -10.72 -15.54
CA ILE A 117 9.43 -10.50 -14.10
C ILE A 117 9.09 -9.03 -13.84
N PHE A 118 7.98 -8.82 -13.14
CA PHE A 118 7.49 -7.50 -12.77
C PHE A 118 7.00 -7.50 -11.33
N ALA A 119 6.94 -6.33 -10.72
CA ALA A 119 6.59 -6.17 -9.31
C ALA A 119 5.68 -4.97 -9.10
N ASN A 120 4.86 -5.03 -8.06
CA ASN A 120 4.13 -3.90 -7.51
C ASN A 120 4.10 -3.97 -5.98
N GLU A 121 3.40 -3.04 -5.33
CA GLU A 121 3.36 -2.98 -3.86
C GLU A 121 2.65 -4.17 -3.20
N ARG A 122 2.05 -5.07 -3.99
CA ARG A 122 1.49 -6.32 -3.51
C ARG A 122 2.47 -7.48 -3.60
N GLY A 123 3.07 -7.65 -4.77
CA GLY A 123 3.82 -8.86 -5.06
C GLY A 123 4.75 -8.76 -6.26
N LEU A 124 5.60 -9.77 -6.36
CA LEU A 124 6.52 -9.99 -7.46
C LEU A 124 6.03 -11.18 -8.28
N MET A 125 5.80 -10.97 -9.57
CA MET A 125 5.25 -11.95 -10.49
C MET A 125 6.36 -12.50 -11.38
N ILE A 126 6.51 -13.82 -11.41
CA ILE A 126 7.52 -14.52 -12.20
C ILE A 126 6.80 -15.31 -13.28
N TYR A 127 6.77 -14.79 -14.50
CA TYR A 127 6.19 -15.47 -15.65
C TYR A 127 7.27 -16.26 -16.40
N GLY A 128 7.01 -17.55 -16.64
CA GLY A 128 7.89 -18.41 -17.42
C GLY A 128 7.42 -18.47 -18.87
N ARG A 129 8.26 -17.99 -19.81
CA ARG A 129 7.94 -18.00 -21.25
C ARG A 129 7.80 -19.40 -21.80
N ASN A 130 8.69 -20.31 -21.40
CA ASN A 130 8.66 -21.70 -21.85
C ASN A 130 7.41 -22.46 -21.39
N GLN A 131 6.86 -22.10 -20.23
CA GLN A 131 5.67 -22.73 -19.66
C GLN A 131 4.38 -21.95 -19.95
N GLU A 132 4.50 -20.76 -20.53
CA GLU A 132 3.41 -19.83 -20.83
C GLU A 132 2.47 -19.61 -19.63
N LYS A 133 3.05 -19.45 -18.43
CA LYS A 133 2.28 -19.26 -17.19
C LYS A 133 3.06 -18.55 -16.10
N LEU A 134 2.34 -18.04 -15.11
CA LEU A 134 2.91 -17.60 -13.84
C LEU A 134 3.51 -18.81 -13.09
N LEU A 135 4.83 -18.77 -12.86
CA LEU A 135 5.57 -19.81 -12.13
C LEU A 135 5.52 -19.59 -10.62
N ALA A 136 5.54 -18.33 -10.20
CA ALA A 136 5.46 -17.95 -8.79
C ALA A 136 4.96 -16.51 -8.63
N ALA A 137 4.36 -16.24 -7.47
CA ALA A 137 4.07 -14.90 -6.98
C ALA A 137 4.59 -14.77 -5.54
N LEU A 138 5.53 -13.84 -5.31
CA LEU A 138 6.08 -13.61 -3.98
C LEU A 138 5.36 -12.47 -3.28
N ASP A 139 5.06 -12.66 -2.00
CA ASP A 139 4.43 -11.66 -1.15
C ASP A 139 5.46 -10.60 -0.74
N LEU A 140 5.46 -9.46 -1.43
CA LEU A 140 6.42 -8.39 -1.18
C LEU A 140 6.12 -7.62 0.11
N GLN A 141 4.85 -7.58 0.55
CA GLN A 141 4.49 -7.00 1.85
C GLN A 141 5.00 -7.85 3.00
N ALA A 142 4.97 -9.19 2.86
CA ALA A 142 5.56 -10.09 3.85
C ALA A 142 7.08 -9.99 3.93
N LEU A 143 7.74 -9.73 2.80
CA LEU A 143 9.20 -9.53 2.73
C LEU A 143 9.66 -8.14 3.16
N ASP A 144 8.72 -7.21 3.41
CA ASP A 144 9.02 -5.78 3.58
C ASP A 144 9.80 -5.24 2.37
N CYS A 145 9.41 -5.59 1.15
CA CYS A 145 10.06 -5.21 -0.10
C CYS A 145 9.02 -4.71 -1.11
N ASN A 146 8.15 -3.79 -0.68
CA ASN A 146 7.00 -3.33 -1.45
C ASN A 146 6.94 -1.80 -1.65
N TYR A 147 8.07 -1.11 -1.50
CA TYR A 147 8.17 0.36 -1.52
C TYR A 147 8.53 0.86 -2.92
N PHE A 148 7.59 0.76 -3.86
CA PHE A 148 7.76 1.27 -5.23
C PHE A 148 7.29 2.72 -5.38
N ASN A 149 6.39 3.16 -4.49
CA ASN A 149 5.79 4.49 -4.52
C ASN A 149 5.70 5.06 -3.10
N ALA A 150 6.84 5.13 -2.42
CA ALA A 150 6.99 5.65 -1.06
C ALA A 150 8.04 6.78 -1.02
N ASP A 151 8.01 7.60 0.03
CA ASP A 151 8.85 8.80 0.12
C ASP A 151 10.22 8.48 0.72
N THR A 152 10.29 7.79 1.86
CA THR A 152 11.54 7.63 2.62
C THR A 152 12.26 6.31 2.40
N VAL A 153 11.65 5.39 1.66
CA VAL A 153 12.17 4.05 1.39
C VAL A 153 11.87 3.64 -0.05
N MET A 154 12.83 2.95 -0.67
CA MET A 154 12.72 2.46 -2.05
C MET A 154 13.10 0.98 -2.11
N THR A 155 12.24 0.15 -2.68
CA THR A 155 12.56 -1.26 -2.95
C THR A 155 13.31 -1.40 -4.28
N HIS A 156 14.43 -2.10 -4.24
CA HIS A 156 15.25 -2.45 -5.38
C HIS A 156 15.13 -3.95 -5.66
N ILE A 157 14.76 -4.30 -6.90
CA ILE A 157 14.70 -5.68 -7.39
C ILE A 157 15.43 -5.77 -8.73
N MET A 158 16.46 -6.62 -8.81
CA MET A 158 17.17 -6.94 -10.05
C MET A 158 17.25 -8.42 -10.31
N MET A 159 17.29 -8.76 -11.59
CA MET A 159 17.68 -10.07 -12.11
C MET A 159 19.12 -10.05 -12.62
N GLU A 160 19.88 -11.05 -12.24
CA GLU A 160 21.20 -11.38 -12.79
C GLU A 160 21.25 -12.89 -12.99
N ASP A 161 21.39 -13.32 -14.25
CA ASP A 161 21.25 -14.72 -14.65
C ASP A 161 19.92 -15.31 -14.13
N ASP A 162 19.97 -16.46 -13.45
CA ASP A 162 18.81 -17.13 -12.85
C ASP A 162 18.55 -16.70 -11.39
N MET A 163 19.11 -15.58 -10.94
CA MET A 163 18.95 -15.09 -9.57
C MET A 163 18.28 -13.71 -9.53
N LEU A 164 17.35 -13.54 -8.59
CA LEU A 164 16.82 -12.25 -8.19
C LEU A 164 17.41 -11.81 -6.86
N TYR A 165 17.63 -10.50 -6.74
CA TYR A 165 18.07 -9.85 -5.51
C TYR A 165 17.07 -8.76 -5.14
N MET A 166 16.64 -8.73 -3.89
CA MET A 166 15.62 -7.80 -3.38
C MET A 166 16.10 -7.16 -2.08
N TYR A 167 16.00 -5.84 -1.98
CA TYR A 167 16.36 -5.10 -0.78
C TYR A 167 15.75 -3.69 -0.78
N ASN A 168 15.77 -3.02 0.37
CA ASN A 168 15.34 -1.63 0.49
C ASN A 168 16.52 -0.67 0.63
N GLU A 169 16.38 0.52 0.07
CA GLU A 169 17.24 1.66 0.36
C GLU A 169 16.42 2.70 1.13
N TYR A 170 16.95 3.18 2.26
CA TYR A 170 16.30 4.17 3.11
C TYR A 170 16.99 5.52 2.94
N LYS A 171 16.22 6.61 2.93
CA LYS A 171 16.78 7.98 3.01
C LYS A 171 17.54 8.20 4.33
N ASP A 172 17.12 7.52 5.39
CA ASP A 172 17.82 7.46 6.66
C ASP A 172 18.95 6.41 6.61
N GLU A 173 20.18 6.88 6.48
CA GLU A 173 21.38 6.04 6.37
C GLU A 173 21.65 5.17 7.62
N THR A 174 20.96 5.42 8.75
CA THR A 174 21.09 4.59 9.94
C THR A 174 20.30 3.28 9.84
N LYS A 175 19.35 3.20 8.91
CA LYS A 175 18.55 2.00 8.66
C LYS A 175 19.29 1.06 7.71
N THR A 176 19.30 -0.22 8.05
CA THR A 176 19.86 -1.28 7.21
C THR A 176 18.74 -2.17 6.70
N SER A 177 18.84 -2.60 5.45
CA SER A 177 17.86 -3.51 4.87
C SER A 177 18.27 -4.96 5.05
N GLN A 178 17.27 -5.83 5.16
CA GLN A 178 17.48 -7.22 4.82
C GLN A 178 17.71 -7.32 3.30
N VAL A 179 18.62 -8.20 2.89
CA VAL A 179 18.80 -8.55 1.48
C VAL A 179 18.34 -9.99 1.28
N TYR A 180 17.50 -10.19 0.26
CA TYR A 180 16.97 -11.49 -0.13
C TYR A 180 17.50 -11.89 -1.50
N ARG A 181 17.62 -13.20 -1.67
CA ARG A 181 17.92 -13.87 -2.93
C ARG A 181 16.81 -14.82 -3.29
N TYR A 182 16.44 -14.85 -4.55
CA TYR A 182 15.49 -15.80 -5.08
C TYR A 182 16.03 -16.52 -6.30
N ASP A 183 16.12 -17.84 -6.23
CA ASP A 183 16.59 -18.71 -7.31
C ASP A 183 15.44 -19.08 -8.26
N LEU A 184 15.51 -18.57 -9.49
CA LEU A 184 14.50 -18.77 -10.53
C LEU A 184 14.41 -20.23 -11.01
N THR A 185 15.48 -21.01 -10.85
CA THR A 185 15.48 -22.44 -11.20
C THR A 185 14.61 -23.27 -10.26
N ASN A 186 14.39 -22.77 -9.05
CA ASN A 186 13.56 -23.36 -8.01
C ASN A 186 12.24 -22.61 -7.83
N ALA A 187 11.79 -21.82 -8.81
CA ALA A 187 10.62 -20.95 -8.68
C ALA A 187 9.39 -21.67 -8.10
N GLY A 188 8.80 -21.07 -7.06
CA GLY A 188 7.64 -21.58 -6.34
C GLY A 188 7.96 -22.61 -5.26
N GLN A 189 9.24 -22.92 -5.03
CA GLN A 189 9.70 -23.84 -3.98
C GLN A 189 10.25 -23.08 -2.77
N GLU A 190 10.19 -23.71 -1.59
CA GLU A 190 10.65 -23.10 -0.33
C GLU A 190 12.15 -22.73 -0.41
N ASN A 191 12.99 -23.62 -0.94
CA ASN A 191 14.43 -23.40 -1.08
C ASN A 191 14.82 -22.33 -2.11
N ALA A 192 13.87 -21.77 -2.88
CA ALA A 192 14.16 -20.69 -3.81
C ALA A 192 14.53 -19.40 -3.09
N LEU A 193 13.95 -19.13 -1.91
CA LEU A 193 14.19 -17.91 -1.15
C LEU A 193 15.26 -18.13 -0.08
N SER A 194 16.28 -17.25 -0.08
CA SER A 194 17.33 -17.19 0.92
C SER A 194 17.59 -15.76 1.38
N MET A 195 18.18 -15.61 2.56
CA MET A 195 18.67 -14.33 3.08
C MET A 195 20.18 -14.23 2.87
N VAL A 196 20.66 -13.01 2.69
CA VAL A 196 22.09 -12.67 2.68
C VAL A 196 22.40 -11.91 3.97
N ASP A 197 23.36 -12.41 4.73
CA ASP A 197 23.85 -11.83 5.98
C ASP A 197 25.31 -11.37 5.90
N ASP A 198 26.08 -11.83 4.91
CA ASP A 198 27.45 -11.36 4.68
C ASP A 198 27.48 -9.92 4.15
N ALA A 199 28.10 -9.02 4.91
CA ALA A 199 28.18 -7.60 4.59
C ALA A 199 28.92 -7.32 3.26
N THR A 200 29.95 -8.11 2.93
CA THR A 200 30.74 -7.93 1.69
C THR A 200 29.89 -8.30 0.47
N GLU A 201 29.09 -9.35 0.62
CA GLU A 201 28.14 -9.80 -0.38
C GLU A 201 27.00 -8.81 -0.58
N ILE A 202 26.45 -8.25 0.50
CA ILE A 202 25.46 -7.16 0.46
C ILE A 202 26.00 -5.95 -0.31
N GLU A 203 27.20 -5.48 0.02
CA GLU A 203 27.83 -4.38 -0.73
C GLU A 203 28.01 -4.70 -2.22
N THR A 204 28.33 -5.95 -2.53
CA THR A 204 28.50 -6.42 -3.91
C THR A 204 27.17 -6.38 -4.66
N ILE A 205 26.09 -6.84 -4.03
CA ILE A 205 24.73 -6.80 -4.57
C ILE A 205 24.32 -5.34 -4.84
N GLN A 206 24.55 -4.43 -3.89
CA GLN A 206 24.23 -3.01 -4.07
C GLN A 206 25.06 -2.35 -5.19
N LYS A 207 26.34 -2.71 -5.33
CA LYS A 207 27.18 -2.25 -6.47
C LYS A 207 26.68 -2.79 -7.81
N LYS A 208 26.20 -4.04 -7.84
CA LYS A 208 25.58 -4.65 -9.03
C LYS A 208 24.27 -3.96 -9.38
N TRP A 209 23.44 -3.63 -8.39
CA TRP A 209 22.21 -2.86 -8.59
C TRP A 209 22.47 -1.54 -9.32
N LYS A 210 23.47 -0.76 -8.90
CA LYS A 210 23.83 0.50 -9.58
C LYS A 210 24.18 0.31 -11.06
N LYS A 211 24.78 -0.84 -11.43
CA LYS A 211 25.05 -1.18 -12.84
C LYS A 211 23.78 -1.62 -13.55
N PHE A 212 22.93 -2.41 -12.90
CA PHE A 212 21.65 -2.85 -13.43
C PHE A 212 20.70 -1.67 -13.68
N ALA A 213 20.63 -0.70 -12.76
CA ALA A 213 19.81 0.50 -12.91
C ALA A 213 20.17 1.30 -14.18
N ALA A 214 21.42 1.27 -14.64
CA ALA A 214 21.82 1.91 -15.90
C ALA A 214 21.19 1.25 -17.16
N ASN A 215 20.67 0.02 -17.04
CA ASN A 215 19.90 -0.65 -18.08
C ASN A 215 18.45 -0.17 -18.17
N ARG A 216 17.99 0.62 -17.20
CA ARG A 216 16.66 1.23 -17.25
C ARG A 216 16.69 2.49 -18.12
N LYS A 217 15.59 2.73 -18.83
CA LYS A 217 15.40 3.86 -19.73
C LYS A 217 13.98 4.36 -19.59
N ASP A 218 13.78 5.67 -19.50
CA ASP A 218 12.44 6.26 -19.59
C ASP A 218 11.71 5.70 -20.82
N THR A 219 10.54 5.10 -20.60
CA THR A 219 9.80 4.39 -21.64
C THR A 219 9.27 5.34 -22.72
N PHE A 220 8.82 6.54 -22.31
CA PHE A 220 8.26 7.54 -23.21
C PHE A 220 9.31 8.09 -24.19
N ASP A 221 10.52 8.33 -23.69
CA ASP A 221 11.66 8.83 -24.46
C ASP A 221 12.32 7.73 -25.31
N SER A 222 12.28 6.48 -24.83
CA SER A 222 13.05 5.41 -25.45
C SER A 222 12.28 4.58 -26.47
N ILE A 223 10.95 4.49 -26.40
CA ILE A 223 10.14 3.67 -27.30
C ILE A 223 9.27 4.58 -28.19
N PRO A 224 9.57 4.74 -29.49
CA PRO A 224 8.82 5.65 -30.37
C PRO A 224 7.32 5.37 -30.45
N LEU A 225 6.89 4.11 -30.33
CA LEU A 225 5.47 3.75 -30.28
C LEU A 225 4.75 4.33 -29.04
N ALA A 226 5.49 4.57 -27.93
CA ALA A 226 4.96 5.21 -26.73
C ALA A 226 4.44 6.62 -27.01
N GLN A 227 5.17 7.38 -27.83
CA GLN A 227 4.85 8.77 -28.14
C GLN A 227 3.60 8.91 -29.02
N GLY A 228 3.26 7.85 -29.78
CA GLY A 228 2.14 7.84 -30.71
C GLY A 228 0.88 7.18 -30.16
N GLU A 229 0.95 5.89 -29.80
CA GLU A 229 -0.24 5.10 -29.41
C GLU A 229 -0.56 5.19 -27.91
N TRP A 230 0.44 5.38 -27.05
CA TRP A 230 0.22 5.47 -25.59
C TRP A 230 -0.12 6.89 -25.14
N ASN A 231 0.40 7.90 -25.85
CA ASN A 231 0.19 9.31 -25.57
C ASN A 231 -1.26 9.74 -25.83
N GLY A 232 -2.09 9.73 -24.79
CA GLY A 232 -3.50 10.13 -24.82
C GLY A 232 -4.50 9.00 -24.59
N SER A 233 -4.03 7.77 -24.33
CA SER A 233 -4.92 6.67 -23.93
C SER A 233 -5.21 6.73 -22.44
N GLU A 234 -6.45 7.02 -22.05
CA GLU A 234 -6.93 6.81 -20.66
C GLU A 234 -7.04 5.31 -20.31
N LYS A 235 -6.76 4.42 -21.26
CA LYS A 235 -7.06 2.99 -21.21
C LYS A 235 -5.82 2.10 -21.16
N LEU A 236 -4.65 2.63 -21.48
CA LEU A 236 -3.42 1.86 -21.57
C LEU A 236 -2.36 2.50 -20.69
N LYS A 237 -1.76 1.69 -19.83
CA LYS A 237 -0.65 2.09 -18.96
C LYS A 237 0.62 1.38 -19.41
N TYR A 238 1.76 2.04 -19.26
CA TYR A 238 3.08 1.46 -19.53
C TYR A 238 3.96 1.58 -18.30
N SER A 239 4.95 0.71 -18.14
CA SER A 239 5.93 0.85 -17.07
C SER A 239 6.77 2.09 -17.31
N GLU A 240 6.88 2.99 -16.32
CA GLU A 240 7.61 4.26 -16.43
C GLU A 240 8.99 4.07 -17.05
N GLU A 241 9.71 3.06 -16.59
CA GLU A 241 10.98 2.63 -17.15
C GLU A 241 10.83 1.35 -17.98
N SER A 242 11.54 1.32 -19.09
CA SER A 242 11.81 0.15 -19.91
C SER A 242 13.15 -0.47 -19.49
N LEU A 243 13.28 -1.77 -19.69
CA LEU A 243 14.44 -2.55 -19.28
C LEU A 243 15.24 -3.02 -20.49
N VAL A 244 16.53 -2.69 -20.51
CA VAL A 244 17.49 -3.28 -21.45
C VAL A 244 17.92 -4.66 -20.94
N TRP A 245 17.78 -5.67 -21.79
CA TRP A 245 18.25 -7.03 -21.52
C TRP A 245 18.94 -7.61 -22.76
N THR A 246 19.65 -8.72 -22.60
CA THR A 246 20.37 -9.39 -23.68
C THR A 246 19.69 -10.72 -23.97
N ASP A 247 19.35 -10.95 -25.23
CA ASP A 247 18.77 -12.22 -25.66
C ASP A 247 19.83 -13.32 -25.81
N GLN A 248 19.38 -14.55 -26.05
CA GLN A 248 20.21 -15.74 -26.28
C GLN A 248 21.20 -15.60 -27.45
N ASN A 249 20.96 -14.67 -28.40
CA ASN A 249 21.86 -14.40 -29.51
C ASN A 249 22.92 -13.34 -29.17
N GLY A 250 22.85 -12.75 -27.97
CA GLY A 250 23.73 -11.67 -27.54
C GLY A 250 23.27 -10.28 -28.00
N ASP A 251 22.07 -10.16 -28.58
CA ASP A 251 21.52 -8.88 -29.01
C ASP A 251 20.80 -8.18 -27.86
N LYS A 252 20.99 -6.86 -27.78
CA LYS A 252 20.35 -6.04 -26.75
C LYS A 252 18.93 -5.70 -27.18
N GLN A 253 17.98 -6.07 -26.33
CA GLN A 253 16.57 -5.78 -26.44
C GLN A 253 16.18 -4.70 -25.44
N LEU A 254 15.08 -4.02 -25.71
CA LEU A 254 14.44 -3.05 -24.83
C LEU A 254 12.99 -3.47 -24.66
N SER A 255 12.53 -3.64 -23.41
CA SER A 255 11.16 -4.04 -23.12
C SER A 255 10.48 -3.15 -22.10
N CYS A 256 9.17 -2.99 -22.22
CA CYS A 256 8.32 -2.36 -21.20
C CYS A 256 7.05 -3.19 -20.97
N MET A 257 6.49 -3.10 -19.77
CA MET A 257 5.21 -3.70 -19.45
C MET A 257 4.09 -2.77 -19.90
N LEU A 258 3.01 -3.34 -20.43
CA LEU A 258 1.78 -2.66 -20.77
C LEU A 258 0.61 -3.29 -20.00
N THR A 259 -0.32 -2.46 -19.54
CA THR A 259 -1.60 -2.90 -18.97
C THR A 259 -2.73 -2.27 -19.77
N LEU A 260 -3.61 -3.11 -20.33
CA LEU A 260 -4.77 -2.69 -21.10
C LEU A 260 -5.98 -2.43 -20.19
N ALA A 261 -7.02 -1.76 -20.73
CA ALA A 261 -8.20 -1.38 -19.96
C ALA A 261 -9.01 -2.56 -19.42
N ASP A 262 -8.87 -3.75 -19.98
CA ASP A 262 -9.49 -4.98 -19.48
C ASP A 262 -8.64 -5.67 -18.39
N GLY A 263 -7.47 -5.11 -18.05
CA GLY A 263 -6.52 -5.68 -17.09
C GLY A 263 -5.51 -6.64 -17.72
N THR A 264 -5.52 -6.81 -19.04
CA THR A 264 -4.53 -7.65 -19.73
C THR A 264 -3.14 -7.05 -19.62
N TYR A 265 -2.16 -7.88 -19.27
CA TYR A 265 -0.75 -7.52 -19.28
C TYR A 265 -0.08 -7.97 -20.58
N GLN A 266 0.67 -7.06 -21.20
CA GLN A 266 1.46 -7.35 -22.38
C GLN A 266 2.89 -6.86 -22.19
N LEU A 267 3.86 -7.63 -22.68
CA LEU A 267 5.22 -7.15 -22.82
C LEU A 267 5.41 -6.62 -24.24
N TYR A 268 5.83 -5.37 -24.37
CA TYR A 268 6.35 -4.85 -25.63
C TYR A 268 7.88 -4.99 -25.64
N THR A 269 8.45 -5.44 -26.76
CA THR A 269 9.91 -5.57 -26.94
C THR A 269 10.34 -5.09 -28.32
N CYS A 270 11.41 -4.30 -28.38
CA CYS A 270 12.08 -3.93 -29.63
C CYS A 270 13.61 -4.05 -29.50
N SER A 271 14.30 -4.04 -30.63
CA SER A 271 15.78 -4.02 -30.64
C SER A 271 16.29 -2.68 -30.12
N LEU A 272 17.33 -2.72 -29.27
CA LEU A 272 17.95 -1.49 -28.79
C LEU A 272 18.61 -0.68 -29.94
N LYS A 273 19.05 -1.38 -31.00
CA LYS A 273 19.68 -0.79 -32.20
C LYS A 273 18.63 -0.20 -33.15
N ASP A 274 17.50 -0.88 -33.31
CA ASP A 274 16.39 -0.46 -34.16
C ASP A 274 15.08 -0.59 -33.40
N ARG A 275 14.56 0.56 -32.99
CA ARG A 275 13.40 0.68 -32.10
C ARG A 275 12.09 0.81 -32.88
N THR A 276 12.13 0.72 -34.21
CA THR A 276 10.98 0.92 -35.10
C THR A 276 10.19 -0.36 -35.37
N ASP A 277 10.82 -1.53 -35.18
CA ASP A 277 10.16 -2.84 -35.26
C ASP A 277 10.05 -3.46 -33.88
N GLY A 278 8.81 -3.56 -33.40
CA GLY A 278 8.46 -4.01 -32.05
C GLY A 278 7.50 -5.19 -32.08
N LYS A 279 7.59 -6.03 -31.05
CA LYS A 279 6.72 -7.19 -30.85
C LYS A 279 6.03 -7.11 -29.52
N THR A 280 4.79 -7.59 -29.47
CA THR A 280 4.01 -7.71 -28.25
C THR A 280 3.80 -9.17 -27.88
N GLU A 281 3.89 -9.46 -26.58
CA GLU A 281 3.64 -10.77 -25.97
C GLU A 281 2.53 -10.60 -24.93
N THR A 282 1.38 -11.23 -25.13
CA THR A 282 0.32 -11.25 -24.10
C THR A 282 0.67 -12.27 -23.02
N LEU A 283 0.72 -11.83 -21.77
CA LEU A 283 1.10 -12.70 -20.65
C LEU A 283 -0.13 -13.44 -20.12
N ALA A 284 -0.09 -14.78 -20.15
CA ALA A 284 -1.14 -15.63 -19.59
C ALA A 284 -1.03 -15.67 -18.04
N LEU A 285 -1.50 -14.60 -17.40
CA LEU A 285 -1.38 -14.40 -15.94
C LEU A 285 -2.61 -14.84 -15.14
N HIS A 286 -3.75 -15.06 -15.80
CA HIS A 286 -4.96 -15.49 -15.13
C HIS A 286 -4.79 -16.92 -14.58
N GLN A 287 -4.69 -17.05 -13.27
CA GLN A 287 -5.06 -18.30 -12.61
C GLN A 287 -6.59 -18.32 -12.55
N THR A 288 -7.20 -19.39 -13.07
CA THR A 288 -8.65 -19.63 -13.12
C THR A 288 -9.39 -18.96 -11.95
N GLU A 289 -10.33 -18.08 -12.27
CA GLU A 289 -11.19 -17.36 -11.32
C GLU A 289 -11.61 -18.28 -10.17
N ASP A 290 -11.01 -18.11 -8.99
CA ASP A 290 -11.61 -18.64 -7.78
C ASP A 290 -12.76 -17.69 -7.45
N THR A 291 -13.98 -18.21 -7.61
CA THR A 291 -15.28 -17.58 -7.33
C THR A 291 -15.50 -17.37 -5.84
N ARG A 292 -14.43 -17.13 -5.07
CA ARG A 292 -14.55 -16.45 -3.79
C ARG A 292 -14.91 -15.02 -4.14
N GLU A 293 -16.21 -14.73 -4.03
CA GLU A 293 -16.77 -13.38 -4.00
C GLU A 293 -15.71 -12.44 -3.42
N THR A 294 -15.29 -11.44 -4.18
CA THR A 294 -14.64 -10.27 -3.61
C THR A 294 -15.59 -9.78 -2.53
N GLN A 295 -15.32 -10.18 -1.29
CA GLN A 295 -16.17 -9.87 -0.16
C GLN A 295 -16.11 -8.35 -0.05
N LYS A 296 -17.16 -7.70 -0.56
CA LYS A 296 -17.23 -6.26 -0.61
C LYS A 296 -16.97 -5.74 0.79
N LEU A 297 -16.02 -4.82 0.90
CA LEU A 297 -15.71 -4.19 2.17
C LEU A 297 -16.97 -3.58 2.80
N PRO A 298 -17.15 -3.73 4.12
CA PRO A 298 -18.29 -3.13 4.81
C PRO A 298 -18.27 -1.60 4.69
N ALA A 299 -19.44 -0.98 4.72
CA ALA A 299 -19.52 0.48 4.75
C ALA A 299 -19.06 1.01 6.11
N PHE A 300 -18.35 2.14 6.10
CA PHE A 300 -17.96 2.83 7.32
C PHE A 300 -19.19 3.29 8.12
N ALA A 301 -19.12 3.12 9.44
CA ALA A 301 -20.06 3.72 10.37
C ALA A 301 -19.29 4.22 11.60
N TYR A 302 -19.52 5.47 12.00
CA TYR A 302 -18.90 5.99 13.21
C TYR A 302 -19.53 5.36 14.47
N THR A 303 -18.71 4.71 15.29
CA THR A 303 -19.11 3.99 16.51
C THR A 303 -18.73 4.72 17.80
N GLY A 304 -18.06 5.88 17.70
CA GLY A 304 -17.74 6.71 18.85
C GLY A 304 -18.95 7.42 19.47
N ASN A 305 -18.72 8.07 20.63
CA ASN A 305 -19.78 8.70 21.41
C ASN A 305 -20.05 10.17 21.06
N ASP A 306 -19.19 10.81 20.25
CA ASP A 306 -19.39 12.21 19.87
C ASP A 306 -20.53 12.32 18.85
N LYS A 307 -21.61 12.97 19.27
CA LYS A 307 -22.84 13.11 18.48
C LYS A 307 -22.68 14.02 17.27
N ILE A 308 -21.84 15.06 17.36
CA ILE A 308 -21.58 15.95 16.23
C ILE A 308 -20.73 15.20 15.22
N MET A 309 -19.64 14.55 15.67
CA MET A 309 -18.81 13.70 14.81
C MET A 309 -19.64 12.62 14.11
N LYS A 310 -20.51 11.93 14.87
CA LYS A 310 -21.44 10.95 14.31
C LYS A 310 -22.32 11.55 13.21
N THR A 311 -22.96 12.68 13.47
CA THR A 311 -23.83 13.35 12.49
C THR A 311 -23.04 13.77 11.25
N LEU A 312 -21.82 14.29 11.39
CA LEU A 312 -20.99 14.67 10.24
C LEU A 312 -20.58 13.45 9.42
N CYS A 313 -20.09 12.38 10.06
CA CYS A 313 -19.72 11.14 9.38
C CYS A 313 -20.92 10.50 8.66
N ASP A 314 -22.07 10.35 9.35
CA ASP A 314 -23.28 9.79 8.76
C ASP A 314 -23.77 10.64 7.58
N TYR A 315 -23.71 11.97 7.70
CA TYR A 315 -24.05 12.89 6.62
C TYR A 315 -23.12 12.71 5.41
N MET A 316 -21.80 12.74 5.63
CA MET A 316 -20.81 12.56 4.57
C MET A 316 -20.96 11.20 3.87
N CYS A 317 -21.13 10.11 4.62
CA CYS A 317 -21.38 8.77 4.06
C CYS A 317 -22.71 8.65 3.28
N SER A 318 -23.65 9.58 3.46
CA SER A 318 -24.91 9.62 2.71
C SER A 318 -24.83 10.41 1.40
N GLN A 319 -23.76 11.18 1.19
CA GLN A 319 -23.56 11.96 -0.02
C GLN A 319 -22.85 11.13 -1.10
N ASP A 320 -23.11 11.45 -2.36
CA ASP A 320 -22.35 10.94 -3.50
C ASP A 320 -21.38 12.03 -3.98
N TYR A 321 -20.11 11.85 -3.64
CA TYR A 321 -19.04 12.76 -4.04
C TYR A 321 -18.40 12.40 -5.40
N GLY A 322 -18.86 11.32 -6.06
CA GLY A 322 -18.31 10.88 -7.35
C GLY A 322 -16.89 10.31 -7.28
N TYR A 323 -16.35 10.05 -6.09
CA TYR A 323 -15.05 9.41 -5.93
C TYR A 323 -15.12 7.91 -6.22
N SER A 324 -14.08 7.38 -6.86
CA SER A 324 -13.88 5.94 -7.03
C SER A 324 -13.21 5.32 -5.80
N GLY A 325 -13.63 4.12 -5.43
CA GLY A 325 -12.97 3.29 -4.41
C GLY A 325 -13.96 2.30 -3.80
N GLU A 326 -13.44 1.27 -3.15
CA GLU A 326 -14.28 0.21 -2.56
C GLU A 326 -14.94 0.65 -1.25
N VAL A 327 -14.24 1.44 -0.44
CA VAL A 327 -14.76 1.98 0.84
C VAL A 327 -14.52 3.49 0.93
N TYR A 328 -15.50 4.20 1.47
CA TYR A 328 -15.43 5.62 1.82
C TYR A 328 -15.30 5.78 3.34
N ILE A 329 -14.29 6.52 3.80
CA ILE A 329 -14.06 6.82 5.22
C ILE A 329 -13.85 8.33 5.36
N PRO A 330 -14.78 9.07 6.00
CA PRO A 330 -14.65 10.51 6.20
C PRO A 330 -13.66 10.83 7.33
N ALA A 331 -13.12 12.05 7.35
CA ALA A 331 -12.29 12.57 8.44
C ALA A 331 -12.60 14.05 8.75
N PRO A 332 -13.81 14.37 9.22
CA PRO A 332 -14.20 15.75 9.46
C PRO A 332 -13.42 16.35 10.64
N VAL A 333 -12.87 17.54 10.43
CA VAL A 333 -12.13 18.30 11.44
C VAL A 333 -12.99 19.44 11.94
N VAL A 334 -13.49 19.33 13.18
CA VAL A 334 -14.34 20.37 13.78
C VAL A 334 -13.47 21.47 14.41
N TYR A 335 -13.60 22.69 13.92
CA TYR A 335 -12.85 23.86 14.41
C TYR A 335 -13.58 24.65 15.47
N LYS A 336 -14.92 24.70 15.36
CA LYS A 336 -15.78 25.44 16.29
C LYS A 336 -17.22 24.92 16.23
N THR A 337 -17.86 24.89 17.38
CA THR A 337 -19.31 24.75 17.53
C THR A 337 -19.86 26.00 18.21
N VAL A 338 -21.05 26.41 17.78
CA VAL A 338 -21.79 27.55 18.34
C VAL A 338 -23.23 27.10 18.57
N GLU A 339 -23.65 27.11 19.83
CA GLU A 339 -25.04 26.82 20.20
C GLU A 339 -25.93 28.01 19.83
N GLU A 340 -27.04 27.74 19.15
CA GLU A 340 -28.15 28.65 18.89
C GLU A 340 -29.42 28.08 19.56
N ASP A 341 -30.48 28.88 19.71
CA ASP A 341 -31.66 28.53 20.53
C ASP A 341 -32.30 27.17 20.18
N ASP A 342 -32.27 26.75 18.91
CA ASP A 342 -32.87 25.49 18.43
C ASP A 342 -31.92 24.63 17.57
N SER A 343 -30.63 24.97 17.54
CA SER A 343 -29.66 24.38 16.60
C SER A 343 -28.21 24.59 17.04
N VAL A 344 -27.30 23.87 16.40
CA VAL A 344 -25.85 24.03 16.59
C VAL A 344 -25.23 24.35 15.25
N VAL A 345 -24.48 25.44 15.18
CA VAL A 345 -23.67 25.78 14.00
C VAL A 345 -22.28 25.19 14.18
N VAL A 346 -21.84 24.41 13.19
CA VAL A 346 -20.57 23.69 13.19
C VAL A 346 -19.71 24.21 12.05
N PHE A 347 -18.51 24.66 12.41
CA PHE A 347 -17.46 25.04 11.48
C PHE A 347 -16.46 23.90 11.41
N ALA A 348 -16.41 23.24 10.26
CA ALA A 348 -15.60 22.05 10.09
C ALA A 348 -15.00 22.00 8.69
N ASN A 349 -13.88 21.33 8.56
CA ASN A 349 -13.38 20.92 7.25
C ASN A 349 -13.70 19.43 7.06
N LEU A 350 -14.50 19.13 6.04
CA LEU A 350 -15.02 17.79 5.74
C LEU A 350 -14.07 17.07 4.77
N TRP A 351 -13.09 16.35 5.32
CA TRP A 351 -12.19 15.54 4.49
C TRP A 351 -12.85 14.23 4.08
N SER A 352 -12.83 13.97 2.78
CA SER A 352 -13.34 12.75 2.17
C SER A 352 -12.17 11.88 1.71
N PHE A 353 -12.23 10.57 1.95
CA PHE A 353 -11.24 9.61 1.45
C PHE A 353 -11.91 8.33 0.97
N THR A 354 -11.47 7.81 -0.18
CA THR A 354 -11.85 6.50 -0.69
C THR A 354 -10.63 5.58 -0.76
N TYR A 355 -10.84 4.30 -0.49
CA TYR A 355 -9.76 3.31 -0.44
C TYR A 355 -10.09 2.04 -1.22
N ASN A 356 -9.04 1.42 -1.75
CA ASN A 356 -9.06 0.07 -2.28
C ASN A 356 -8.18 -0.86 -1.42
N PRO A 357 -8.56 -2.15 -1.28
CA PRO A 357 -7.74 -3.12 -0.56
C PRO A 357 -6.57 -3.62 -1.40
N ASN A 358 -5.36 -3.49 -0.87
CA ASN A 358 -4.13 -4.01 -1.43
C ASN A 358 -3.36 -4.83 -0.38
N GLY A 359 -3.63 -6.14 -0.32
CA GLY A 359 -3.05 -7.02 0.68
C GLY A 359 -3.41 -6.56 2.10
N ASN A 360 -2.42 -6.17 2.90
CA ASN A 360 -2.61 -5.63 4.25
C ASN A 360 -2.69 -4.08 4.31
N THR A 361 -2.76 -3.40 3.17
CA THR A 361 -2.83 -1.93 3.08
C THR A 361 -4.16 -1.48 2.47
N LEU A 362 -4.70 -0.39 2.99
CA LEU A 362 -5.76 0.39 2.35
C LEU A 362 -5.11 1.52 1.54
N ASP A 363 -5.08 1.37 0.22
CA ASP A 363 -4.53 2.37 -0.69
C ASP A 363 -5.57 3.46 -0.94
N CYS A 364 -5.22 4.71 -0.69
CA CYS A 364 -6.10 5.85 -0.90
C CYS A 364 -6.19 6.19 -2.39
N GLU A 365 -7.41 6.07 -2.93
CA GLU A 365 -7.69 6.28 -4.36
C GLU A 365 -8.11 7.69 -4.70
N GLY A 366 -8.61 8.41 -3.70
CA GLY A 366 -9.20 9.70 -3.94
C GLY A 366 -9.71 10.31 -2.66
N GLY A 367 -10.04 11.57 -2.78
CA GLY A 367 -10.48 12.36 -1.66
C GLY A 367 -10.52 13.82 -2.00
N GLY A 368 -10.98 14.59 -1.02
CA GLY A 368 -11.09 16.03 -1.15
C GLY A 368 -11.19 16.70 0.19
N GLU A 369 -10.84 17.97 0.17
CA GLU A 369 -11.06 18.90 1.26
C GLU A 369 -12.33 19.68 0.99
N GLN A 370 -13.16 19.89 2.00
CA GLN A 370 -14.35 20.72 1.87
C GLN A 370 -14.54 21.57 3.13
N PRO A 371 -14.02 22.81 3.16
CA PRO A 371 -14.29 23.76 4.21
C PRO A 371 -15.78 24.09 4.27
N SER A 372 -16.39 23.91 5.43
CA SER A 372 -17.84 23.98 5.57
C SER A 372 -18.32 24.66 6.84
N ARG A 373 -19.50 25.26 6.73
CA ARG A 373 -20.39 25.58 7.86
C ARG A 373 -21.66 24.75 7.75
N LEU A 374 -21.95 23.98 8.79
CA LEU A 374 -23.17 23.18 8.87
C LEU A 374 -24.08 23.71 9.97
N LYS A 375 -25.39 23.73 9.72
CA LYS A 375 -26.40 23.97 10.76
C LYS A 375 -27.07 22.65 11.13
N LEU A 376 -26.88 22.23 12.37
CA LEU A 376 -27.37 20.97 12.91
C LEU A 376 -28.60 21.21 13.79
N LYS A 377 -29.65 20.41 13.61
CA LYS A 377 -30.86 20.47 14.45
C LYS A 377 -30.99 19.20 15.29
N PRO A 378 -31.21 19.30 16.62
CA PRO A 378 -31.45 18.14 17.46
C PRO A 378 -32.59 17.27 16.93
N ASP A 379 -32.38 15.97 16.92
CA ASP A 379 -33.40 15.00 16.52
C ASP A 379 -34.13 14.41 17.73
N LYS A 380 -35.20 13.64 17.48
CA LYS A 380 -36.02 13.00 18.51
C LYS A 380 -35.33 11.83 19.23
N LYS A 381 -34.18 11.36 18.73
CA LYS A 381 -33.40 10.23 19.26
C LYS A 381 -32.18 10.72 20.06
N GLY A 382 -32.05 12.04 20.25
CA GLY A 382 -30.95 12.64 21.00
C GLY A 382 -29.66 12.82 20.20
N GLY A 383 -29.71 12.73 18.87
CA GLY A 383 -28.65 13.09 17.93
C GLY A 383 -28.96 14.40 17.20
N TYR A 384 -28.36 14.61 16.02
CA TYR A 384 -28.61 15.77 15.16
C TYR A 384 -28.87 15.38 13.70
N THR A 385 -29.55 16.26 12.98
CA THR A 385 -29.70 16.24 11.51
C THR A 385 -29.12 17.50 10.89
N VAL A 386 -28.47 17.38 9.73
CA VAL A 386 -27.98 18.53 8.95
C VAL A 386 -29.16 19.22 8.28
N GLN A 387 -29.34 20.52 8.52
CA GLN A 387 -30.40 21.35 7.93
C GLN A 387 -29.85 22.30 6.86
N GLU A 388 -28.61 22.75 7.02
CA GLU A 388 -27.93 23.61 6.07
C GLU A 388 -26.47 23.18 5.98
N HIS A 389 -25.92 23.19 4.77
CA HIS A 389 -24.52 22.98 4.46
C HIS A 389 -24.07 24.10 3.53
N LEU A 390 -23.21 24.99 4.02
CA LEU A 390 -22.45 25.91 3.20
C LEU A 390 -21.05 25.35 3.04
N GLU A 391 -20.58 25.28 1.81
CA GLU A 391 -19.25 24.79 1.43
C GLU A 391 -18.49 25.88 0.69
N ALA A 392 -17.18 25.91 0.85
CA ALA A 392 -16.32 26.78 0.06
C ALA A 392 -16.18 26.23 -1.37
N GLY A 393 -16.29 27.10 -2.37
CA GLY A 393 -15.93 26.77 -3.75
C GLY A 393 -14.42 26.71 -3.95
N ASP A 394 -13.98 26.37 -5.16
CA ASP A 394 -12.56 26.23 -5.48
C ASP A 394 -11.91 27.55 -5.95
N GLY A 395 -10.57 27.56 -5.97
CA GLY A 395 -9.78 28.61 -6.60
C GLY A 395 -10.01 30.00 -6.00
N ALA A 396 -10.48 30.95 -6.80
CA ALA A 396 -10.66 32.35 -6.38
C ALA A 396 -11.83 32.54 -5.38
N GLU A 397 -12.74 31.56 -5.28
CA GLU A 397 -13.88 31.62 -4.36
C GLU A 397 -13.56 30.96 -3.01
N TYR A 398 -12.57 30.08 -2.94
CA TYR A 398 -12.19 29.33 -1.73
C TYR A 398 -12.09 30.20 -0.47
N GLN A 399 -11.23 31.22 -0.52
CA GLN A 399 -11.06 32.12 0.63
C GLN A 399 -12.30 32.99 0.88
N LYS A 400 -12.96 33.46 -0.19
CA LYS A 400 -14.12 34.37 -0.07
C LYS A 400 -15.29 33.69 0.60
N ASP A 401 -15.56 32.44 0.24
CA ASP A 401 -16.67 31.67 0.81
C ASP A 401 -16.41 31.34 2.28
N ILE A 402 -15.17 30.99 2.64
CA ILE A 402 -14.77 30.78 4.04
C ILE A 402 -14.97 32.06 4.86
N GLU A 403 -14.51 33.21 4.34
CA GLU A 403 -14.72 34.51 4.98
C GLU A 403 -16.22 34.82 5.13
N ALA A 404 -17.02 34.54 4.09
CA ALA A 404 -18.45 34.81 4.09
C ALA A 404 -19.20 33.97 5.13
N PHE A 405 -18.96 32.66 5.20
CA PHE A 405 -19.66 31.82 6.17
C PHE A 405 -19.13 31.97 7.60
N CYS A 406 -17.88 32.41 7.79
CA CYS A 406 -17.30 32.71 9.11
C CYS A 406 -17.72 34.10 9.65
N ASN A 407 -18.15 35.02 8.79
CA ASN A 407 -18.48 36.39 9.17
C ASN A 407 -19.55 36.43 10.28
N GLY A 408 -19.26 37.17 11.36
CA GLY A 408 -20.16 37.27 12.52
C GLY A 408 -20.07 36.12 13.52
N TYR A 409 -19.26 35.08 13.26
CA TYR A 409 -19.05 33.95 14.18
C TYR A 409 -17.69 34.00 14.87
N PRO A 410 -17.56 33.45 16.09
CA PRO A 410 -16.29 33.40 16.82
C PRO A 410 -15.38 32.25 16.35
N VAL A 411 -15.01 32.26 15.08
CA VAL A 411 -14.13 31.29 14.42
C VAL A 411 -13.11 32.02 13.55
N SER A 412 -11.86 31.57 13.56
CA SER A 412 -10.80 32.15 12.72
C SER A 412 -10.79 31.48 11.35
N VAL A 413 -10.75 32.29 10.29
CA VAL A 413 -10.59 31.83 8.89
C VAL A 413 -9.27 31.05 8.73
N SER A 414 -8.20 31.42 9.47
CA SER A 414 -6.88 30.75 9.42
C SER A 414 -6.94 29.25 9.74
N LYS A 415 -7.96 28.82 10.49
CA LYS A 415 -8.13 27.40 10.84
C LYS A 415 -8.42 26.53 9.61
N PHE A 416 -8.99 27.10 8.55
CA PHE A 416 -9.31 26.39 7.33
C PHE A 416 -8.18 26.41 6.29
N THR A 417 -7.11 27.20 6.49
CA THR A 417 -6.07 27.42 5.46
C THR A 417 -4.66 27.02 5.90
N GLU A 418 -4.26 27.29 7.15
CA GLU A 418 -2.85 27.14 7.59
C GLU A 418 -2.71 26.23 8.83
N GLU A 419 -3.68 26.28 9.76
CA GLU A 419 -3.60 25.62 11.07
C GLU A 419 -4.37 24.28 11.15
N GLY A 420 -5.14 23.95 10.11
CA GLY A 420 -6.16 22.89 10.07
C GLY A 420 -5.69 21.46 9.80
N LYS A 421 -4.40 21.16 9.89
CA LYS A 421 -3.83 19.85 9.47
C LYS A 421 -4.02 18.70 10.47
N ASN A 422 -4.95 18.80 11.42
CA ASN A 422 -5.25 17.68 12.33
C ASN A 422 -6.01 16.52 11.65
N TYR A 423 -6.34 16.66 10.36
CA TYR A 423 -7.04 15.62 9.61
C TYR A 423 -6.25 14.31 9.57
N GLU A 424 -4.91 14.32 9.52
CA GLU A 424 -4.10 13.09 9.49
C GLU A 424 -4.33 12.23 10.74
N LYS A 425 -4.39 12.86 11.91
CA LYS A 425 -4.69 12.18 13.17
C LYS A 425 -6.12 11.64 13.18
N ILE A 426 -7.10 12.46 12.81
CA ILE A 426 -8.51 12.04 12.78
C ILE A 426 -8.72 10.93 11.75
N ARG A 427 -8.15 11.05 10.56
CA ARG A 427 -8.14 10.05 9.50
C ARG A 427 -7.58 8.73 10.02
N LYS A 428 -6.39 8.73 10.63
CA LYS A 428 -5.82 7.52 11.23
C LYS A 428 -6.74 6.89 12.28
N GLU A 429 -7.32 7.69 13.17
CA GLU A 429 -8.25 7.20 14.20
C GLU A 429 -9.52 6.57 13.59
N LEU A 430 -10.09 7.17 12.54
CA LEU A 430 -11.31 6.68 11.89
C LEU A 430 -11.06 5.49 10.95
N VAL A 431 -9.93 5.44 10.25
CA VAL A 431 -9.51 4.23 9.50
C VAL A 431 -9.22 3.10 10.47
N LYS A 432 -8.57 3.38 11.61
CA LYS A 432 -8.38 2.38 12.67
C LYS A 432 -9.71 1.86 13.21
N MET A 433 -10.63 2.76 13.57
CA MET A 433 -11.98 2.40 14.02
C MET A 433 -12.67 1.47 13.02
N TYR A 434 -12.63 1.83 11.73
CA TYR A 434 -13.17 1.01 10.66
C TYR A 434 -12.58 -0.41 10.64
N VAL A 435 -11.26 -0.53 10.71
CA VAL A 435 -10.56 -1.82 10.71
C VAL A 435 -10.93 -2.65 11.94
N ASP A 436 -10.90 -2.03 13.12
CA ASP A 436 -11.17 -2.71 14.40
C ASP A 436 -12.63 -3.16 14.52
N ASP A 437 -13.60 -2.30 14.17
CA ASP A 437 -15.04 -2.57 14.30
C ASP A 437 -15.52 -3.69 13.36
N HIS A 438 -14.84 -3.88 12.23
CA HIS A 438 -15.17 -4.92 11.25
C HIS A 438 -14.25 -6.14 11.33
N GLY A 439 -13.26 -6.16 12.24
CA GLY A 439 -12.31 -7.26 12.37
C GLY A 439 -11.50 -7.50 11.10
N LEU A 440 -11.12 -6.42 10.41
CA LEU A 440 -10.34 -6.48 9.17
C LEU A 440 -8.85 -6.63 9.48
N ASP A 441 -8.10 -7.22 8.55
CA ASP A 441 -6.68 -7.51 8.75
C ASP A 441 -5.71 -6.44 8.22
N PHE A 442 -6.24 -5.27 7.80
CA PHE A 442 -5.40 -4.16 7.34
C PHE A 442 -4.50 -3.65 8.47
N LYS A 443 -3.25 -3.35 8.12
CA LYS A 443 -2.20 -2.86 9.03
C LYS A 443 -1.77 -1.44 8.68
N TYR A 444 -1.99 -1.04 7.43
CA TYR A 444 -1.60 0.25 6.93
C TYR A 444 -2.73 0.91 6.14
N TYR A 445 -2.68 2.23 6.05
CA TYR A 445 -3.24 2.96 4.92
C TYR A 445 -2.14 3.76 4.26
N LYS A 446 -2.30 4.08 2.97
CA LYS A 446 -1.25 4.74 2.20
C LYS A 446 -1.82 5.70 1.17
N ASP A 447 -1.19 6.86 1.03
CA ASP A 447 -1.41 7.78 -0.10
C ASP A 447 -0.37 7.53 -1.19
N TYR A 448 -0.72 7.81 -2.45
CA TYR A 448 0.21 7.70 -3.57
C TYR A 448 1.43 8.61 -3.33
N GLY A 449 2.65 8.04 -3.42
CA GLY A 449 3.91 8.75 -3.25
C GLY A 449 4.33 8.99 -1.79
N TRP A 450 3.53 8.55 -0.81
CA TRP A 450 3.83 8.71 0.61
C TRP A 450 4.17 7.37 1.26
N ASP A 451 4.86 7.40 2.39
CA ASP A 451 5.10 6.19 3.17
C ASP A 451 3.79 5.63 3.75
N PRO A 452 3.65 4.29 3.88
CA PRO A 452 2.49 3.69 4.53
C PRO A 452 2.40 4.11 6.01
N VAL A 453 1.19 4.42 6.46
CA VAL A 453 0.89 4.79 7.84
C VAL A 453 0.30 3.60 8.59
N SER A 454 0.93 3.21 9.70
CA SER A 454 0.47 2.11 10.55
C SER A 454 -0.84 2.42 11.30
N LEU A 455 -1.69 1.40 11.46
CA LEU A 455 -3.00 1.45 12.15
C LEU A 455 -2.99 0.91 13.58
#